data_AF-A0A842SYG5-F1
#
_entry.id   AF-A0A842SYG5-F1
#
_cell.length_a   1.000
_cell.length_b   1.000
_cell.length_c   1.000
_cell.angle_alpha   90.00
_cell.angle_beta   90.00
_cell.angle_gamma   90.00
#
_symmetry.space_group_name_H-M   'P 1'
#
loop_
_entity.id
_entity.type
_entity.pdbx_description
1 polymer ?
#
loop_
_entity_poly.entity_id
_entity_poly.type
_entity_poly.pdbx_seq_one_letter_code
_entity_poly.pdbx_strand_id
1 'polypeptide(L)'
;MSYIEKKYLKKIYDTFDDLAGIDKKLLELIEYKSFNKADEIAKSLANLNKKMNLILRQYYPEIKEMDQKLKIKSIMKFYYDLLDKLTNFIRNVETFQNIDDKYYQSIIEFIHEKEELIDNKYKDIATRELTSFYDKKSRDNLEKILESKLKLREHKYFTFGSLEEEIKKIAELNGASMVKIEKPSQPYSEKLPDINAIITFESADQNREKLNQVGRAINIYLQSKGYKVAFLNTNLILTDADLLED
;
A
#
# COMPACT_ATOMS: atom_id res chain seq x y z
N MET A 1 14.18 32.94 -11.93
CA MET A 1 12.88 32.26 -12.11
C MET A 1 12.05 32.91 -13.20
N SER A 2 11.39 32.08 -14.01
CA SER A 2 10.44 32.54 -15.03
C SER A 2 9.14 33.11 -14.42
N TYR A 3 8.33 33.83 -15.21
CA TYR A 3 7.02 34.32 -14.76
C TYR A 3 6.08 33.18 -14.34
N ILE A 4 6.08 32.08 -15.10
CA ILE A 4 5.29 30.87 -14.83
C ILE A 4 5.77 30.21 -13.54
N GLU A 5 7.08 30.08 -13.38
CA GLU A 5 7.71 29.50 -12.19
C GLU A 5 7.40 30.31 -10.92
N LYS A 6 7.47 31.65 -10.98
CA LYS A 6 7.07 32.52 -9.85
C LYS A 6 5.58 32.38 -9.51
N LYS A 7 4.72 32.31 -10.54
CA LYS A 7 3.28 32.12 -10.36
C LYS A 7 2.95 30.79 -9.68
N TYR A 8 3.60 29.71 -10.09
CA TYR A 8 3.39 28.40 -9.49
C TYR A 8 4.04 28.26 -8.13
N LEU A 9 5.22 28.84 -7.91
CA LEU A 9 5.83 28.90 -6.59
C LEU A 9 4.89 29.58 -5.59
N LYS A 10 4.29 30.71 -5.97
CA LYS A 10 3.30 31.39 -5.13
C LYS A 10 2.12 30.48 -4.81
N LYS A 11 1.53 29.81 -5.80
CA LYS A 11 0.41 28.87 -5.58
C LYS A 11 0.78 27.72 -4.65
N ILE A 12 2.02 27.23 -4.69
CA ILE A 12 2.50 26.18 -3.81
C ILE A 12 2.51 26.68 -2.36
N TYR A 13 3.09 27.85 -2.10
CA TYR A 13 3.13 28.42 -0.76
C TYR A 13 1.74 28.83 -0.27
N ASP A 14 0.88 29.41 -1.11
CA ASP A 14 -0.53 29.67 -0.77
C ASP A 14 -1.23 28.36 -0.34
N THR A 15 -0.92 27.24 -1.02
CA THR A 15 -1.45 25.93 -0.65
C THR A 15 -0.86 25.43 0.69
N PHE A 16 0.41 25.68 0.98
CA PHE A 16 1.02 25.34 2.26
C PHE A 16 0.49 26.15 3.43
N ASP A 17 0.19 27.43 3.22
CA ASP A 17 -0.44 28.30 4.22
C ASP A 17 -1.85 27.81 4.56
N ASP A 18 -2.62 27.41 3.54
CA ASP A 18 -3.91 26.77 3.75
C ASP A 18 -3.79 25.47 4.57
N LEU A 19 -2.74 24.67 4.33
CA LEU A 19 -2.48 23.43 5.06
C LEU A 19 -2.14 23.69 6.52
N ALA A 20 -1.43 24.79 6.82
CA ALA A 20 -1.18 25.20 8.20
C ALA A 20 -2.48 25.54 8.97
N GLY A 21 -3.53 25.99 8.27
CA GLY A 21 -4.87 26.12 8.84
C GLY A 21 -5.51 24.77 9.21
N ILE A 22 -5.19 23.71 8.46
CA ILE A 22 -5.63 22.34 8.77
C ILE A 22 -4.90 21.80 10.00
N ASP A 23 -3.61 22.13 10.18
CA ASP A 23 -2.84 21.74 11.38
C ASP A 23 -3.54 22.18 12.68
N LYS A 24 -4.00 23.45 12.74
CA LYS A 24 -4.74 23.98 13.89
C LYS A 24 -6.06 23.24 14.12
N LYS A 25 -6.82 23.01 13.04
CA LYS A 25 -8.08 22.26 13.12
C LYS A 25 -7.84 20.83 13.62
N LEU A 26 -6.78 20.18 13.14
CA LEU A 26 -6.42 18.83 13.58
C LEU A 26 -6.03 18.80 15.06
N LEU A 27 -5.23 19.75 15.54
CA LEU A 27 -4.90 19.88 16.96
C LEU A 27 -6.18 20.01 17.81
N GLU A 28 -7.10 20.90 17.43
CA GLU A 28 -8.39 21.06 18.13
C GLU A 28 -9.23 19.77 18.10
N LEU A 29 -9.21 19.01 17.01
CA LEU A 29 -9.98 17.75 16.91
C LEU A 29 -9.35 16.64 17.76
N ILE A 30 -8.02 16.60 17.86
CA ILE A 30 -7.24 15.60 18.62
C ILE A 30 -7.31 15.90 20.13
N GLU A 31 -7.21 17.17 20.54
CA GLU A 31 -7.30 17.60 21.94
C GLU A 31 -8.68 17.32 22.58
N TYR A 32 -9.75 17.37 21.79
CA TYR A 32 -11.10 17.06 22.30
C TYR A 32 -11.30 15.58 22.67
N LYS A 33 -10.31 14.69 22.41
CA LYS A 33 -10.31 13.25 22.74
C LYS A 33 -11.62 12.53 22.40
N SER A 34 -12.34 13.00 21.37
CA SER A 34 -13.71 12.53 21.10
C SER A 34 -13.77 11.77 19.78
N PHE A 35 -14.17 10.50 19.88
CA PHE A 35 -14.42 9.58 18.76
C PHE A 35 -15.37 10.16 17.69
N ASN A 36 -16.30 11.03 18.09
CA ASN A 36 -17.31 11.63 17.20
C ASN A 36 -16.73 12.62 16.17
N LYS A 37 -15.43 12.96 16.26
CA LYS A 37 -14.73 13.87 15.34
C LYS A 37 -13.90 13.15 14.26
N ALA A 38 -13.92 11.82 14.22
CA ALA A 38 -13.17 11.02 13.23
C ALA A 38 -13.52 11.37 11.77
N ASP A 39 -14.79 11.60 11.46
CA ASP A 39 -15.25 11.99 10.12
C ASP A 39 -14.73 13.37 9.68
N GLU A 40 -14.59 14.30 10.63
CA GLU A 40 -13.98 15.62 10.35
C GLU A 40 -12.47 15.53 10.08
N ILE A 41 -11.79 14.63 10.80
CA ILE A 41 -10.37 14.33 10.57
C ILE A 41 -10.22 13.67 9.18
N ALA A 42 -11.07 12.70 8.84
CA ALA A 42 -11.06 12.04 7.53
C ALA A 42 -11.26 13.02 6.37
N LYS A 43 -12.22 13.96 6.49
CA LYS A 43 -12.43 15.04 5.51
C LYS A 43 -11.22 15.95 5.38
N SER A 44 -10.58 16.27 6.50
CA SER A 44 -9.37 17.10 6.54
C SER A 44 -8.20 16.39 5.84
N LEU A 45 -8.05 15.08 6.02
CA LEU A 45 -7.05 14.26 5.32
C LEU A 45 -7.30 14.18 3.82
N ALA A 46 -8.55 13.98 3.41
CA ALA A 46 -8.91 13.95 2.00
C ALA A 46 -8.55 15.28 1.31
N ASN A 47 -8.80 16.40 1.99
CA ASN A 47 -8.44 17.73 1.48
C ASN A 47 -6.91 17.92 1.42
N LEU A 48 -6.20 17.52 2.47
CA LEU A 48 -4.73 17.57 2.53
C LEU A 48 -4.11 16.77 1.38
N ASN A 49 -4.54 15.52 1.17
CA ASN A 49 -4.08 14.67 0.08
C ASN A 49 -4.40 15.26 -1.31
N LYS A 50 -5.59 15.85 -1.49
CA LYS A 50 -5.96 16.52 -2.75
C LYS A 50 -5.04 17.70 -3.06
N LYS A 51 -4.77 18.55 -2.06
CA LYS A 51 -3.87 19.72 -2.19
C LYS A 51 -2.43 19.30 -2.47
N MET A 52 -1.94 18.26 -1.79
CA MET A 52 -0.61 17.70 -2.01
C MET A 52 -0.42 17.13 -3.42
N ASN A 53 -1.41 16.39 -3.93
CA ASN A 53 -1.37 15.86 -5.30
C ASN A 53 -1.42 16.97 -6.35
N LEU A 54 -2.12 18.08 -6.08
CA LEU A 54 -2.13 19.24 -6.97
C LEU A 54 -0.73 19.85 -7.09
N ILE A 55 -0.02 20.00 -5.96
CA ILE A 55 1.37 20.48 -5.95
C ILE A 55 2.26 19.54 -6.77
N LEU A 56 2.23 18.22 -6.51
CA LEU A 56 3.09 17.26 -7.21
C LEU A 56 2.86 17.24 -8.72
N ARG A 57 1.60 17.23 -9.15
CA ARG A 57 1.26 17.02 -10.57
C ARG A 57 1.35 18.29 -11.40
N GLN A 58 0.93 19.43 -10.83
CA GLN A 58 0.73 20.64 -11.61
C GLN A 58 1.81 21.71 -11.36
N TYR A 59 2.26 21.90 -10.12
CA TYR A 59 3.07 23.07 -9.78
C TYR A 59 4.55 22.74 -9.59
N TYR A 60 4.85 21.64 -8.91
CA TYR A 60 6.23 21.21 -8.61
C TYR A 60 7.10 20.93 -9.85
N PRO A 61 6.60 20.32 -10.95
CA PRO A 61 7.41 20.06 -12.15
C PRO A 61 7.95 21.32 -12.82
N GLU A 62 7.27 22.44 -12.62
CA GLU A 62 7.58 23.73 -13.24
C GLU A 62 8.62 24.54 -12.45
N ILE A 63 8.87 24.14 -11.20
CA ILE A 63 9.94 24.72 -10.37
C ILE A 63 11.27 24.15 -10.88
N LYS A 64 12.21 25.01 -11.23
CA LYS A 64 13.54 24.62 -11.73
C LYS A 64 14.62 24.92 -10.70
N GLU A 65 14.46 25.97 -9.90
CA GLU A 65 15.40 26.33 -8.84
C GLU A 65 15.52 25.23 -7.79
N MET A 66 16.74 24.74 -7.56
CA MET A 66 17.01 23.61 -6.67
C MET A 66 16.67 23.93 -5.21
N ASP A 67 16.97 25.15 -4.76
CA ASP A 67 16.72 25.55 -3.38
C ASP A 67 15.21 25.59 -3.08
N GLN A 68 14.40 26.06 -4.03
CA GLN A 68 12.94 25.99 -3.90
C GLN A 68 12.44 24.56 -3.97
N LYS A 69 12.96 23.72 -4.88
CA LYS A 69 12.58 22.30 -4.93
C LYS A 69 12.85 21.61 -3.60
N LEU A 70 14.00 21.88 -2.99
CA LEU A 70 14.38 21.33 -1.70
C LEU A 70 13.39 21.73 -0.60
N LYS A 71 13.09 23.04 -0.49
CA LYS A 71 12.12 23.56 0.48
C LYS A 71 10.74 22.93 0.30
N ILE A 72 10.22 22.95 -0.92
CA ILE A 72 8.91 22.38 -1.25
C ILE A 72 8.88 20.90 -0.89
N LYS A 73 9.89 20.13 -1.29
CA LYS A 73 9.95 18.68 -1.03
C LYS A 73 10.02 18.35 0.46
N SER A 74 10.72 19.16 1.25
CA SER A 74 10.84 19.00 2.71
C SER A 74 9.49 19.22 3.40
N ILE A 75 8.79 20.30 3.05
CA ILE A 75 7.43 20.59 3.54
C ILE A 75 6.47 19.47 3.12
N MET A 76 6.59 18.99 1.88
CA MET A 76 5.73 17.92 1.38
C MET A 76 5.94 16.61 2.11
N LYS A 77 7.18 16.25 2.44
CA LYS A 77 7.51 15.07 3.25
C LYS A 77 6.83 15.11 4.62
N PHE A 78 6.88 16.25 5.30
CA PHE A 78 6.16 16.43 6.57
C PHE A 78 4.67 16.12 6.42
N TYR A 79 4.01 16.71 5.44
CA TYR A 79 2.57 16.50 5.24
C TYR A 79 2.20 15.07 4.82
N TYR A 80 3.06 14.35 4.10
CA TYR A 80 2.85 12.92 3.83
C TYR A 80 2.98 12.06 5.08
N ASP A 81 3.96 12.33 5.94
CA ASP A 81 4.10 11.62 7.22
C ASP A 81 2.92 11.95 8.17
N LEU A 82 2.43 13.19 8.14
CA LEU A 82 1.23 13.59 8.87
C LEU A 82 -0.02 12.85 8.37
N LEU A 83 -0.19 12.72 7.05
CA LEU A 83 -1.27 11.92 6.46
C LEU A 83 -1.23 10.46 6.95
N ASP A 84 -0.05 9.85 6.96
CA ASP A 84 0.12 8.46 7.37
C ASP A 84 -0.22 8.27 8.87
N LYS A 85 0.32 9.15 9.72
CA LYS A 85 0.02 9.16 11.17
C LYS A 85 -1.46 9.33 11.45
N LEU A 86 -2.13 10.24 10.76
CA LEU A 86 -3.56 10.51 10.97
C LEU A 86 -4.45 9.42 10.35
N THR A 87 -4.02 8.78 9.27
CA THR A 87 -4.71 7.60 8.73
C THR A 87 -4.64 6.44 9.71
N ASN A 88 -3.47 6.23 10.31
CA ASN A 88 -3.31 5.24 11.37
C ASN A 88 -4.16 5.59 12.60
N PHE A 89 -4.22 6.88 12.98
CA PHE A 89 -5.10 7.36 14.03
C PHE A 89 -6.56 7.00 13.75
N ILE A 90 -7.11 7.33 12.58
CA ILE A 90 -8.50 6.98 12.22
C ILE A 90 -8.73 5.47 12.32
N ARG A 91 -7.82 4.65 11.79
CA ARG A 91 -7.94 3.17 11.91
C ARG A 91 -7.98 2.71 13.36
N ASN A 92 -7.14 3.29 14.21
CA ASN A 92 -7.11 2.95 15.63
C ASN A 92 -8.37 3.46 16.36
N VAL A 93 -8.93 4.61 15.96
CA VAL A 93 -10.19 5.13 16.51
C VAL A 93 -11.37 4.25 16.11
N GLU A 94 -11.39 3.77 14.86
CA GLU A 94 -12.42 2.87 14.33
C GLU A 94 -12.34 1.47 14.95
N THR A 95 -11.13 1.00 15.26
CA THR A 95 -10.88 -0.36 15.76
C THR A 95 -10.92 -0.45 17.29
N PHE A 96 -10.46 0.59 17.99
CA PHE A 96 -10.32 0.63 19.44
C PHE A 96 -11.03 1.86 20.01
N GLN A 97 -12.15 1.65 20.71
CA GLN A 97 -12.91 2.70 21.41
C GLN A 97 -12.12 3.38 22.56
N ASN A 98 -10.87 3.00 22.83
CA ASN A 98 -10.00 3.63 23.83
C ASN A 98 -8.56 3.63 23.31
N ILE A 99 -8.13 4.75 22.73
CA ILE A 99 -6.73 4.97 22.34
C ILE A 99 -5.97 5.50 23.56
N ASP A 100 -4.73 5.03 23.76
CA ASP A 100 -3.84 5.50 24.83
C ASP A 100 -3.54 7.01 24.69
N ASP A 101 -3.65 7.75 25.79
CA ASP A 101 -3.33 9.19 25.87
C ASP A 101 -1.91 9.50 25.37
N LYS A 102 -0.96 8.57 25.54
CA LYS A 102 0.40 8.71 24.99
C LYS A 102 0.42 8.79 23.46
N TYR A 103 -0.50 8.11 22.80
CA TYR A 103 -0.59 8.11 21.34
C TYR A 103 -1.11 9.44 20.83
N TYR A 104 -2.14 10.01 21.47
CA TYR A 104 -2.62 11.37 21.17
C TYR A 104 -1.49 12.39 21.31
N GLN A 105 -0.75 12.32 22.42
CA GLN A 105 0.34 13.23 22.69
C GLN A 105 1.44 13.14 21.62
N SER A 106 1.76 11.94 21.14
CA SER A 106 2.76 11.75 20.08
C SER A 106 2.37 12.39 18.73
N ILE A 107 1.07 12.52 18.43
CA ILE A 107 0.59 13.18 17.21
C ILE A 107 0.61 14.69 17.40
N ILE A 108 0.22 15.17 18.58
CA ILE A 108 0.27 16.60 18.95
C ILE A 108 1.72 17.11 18.90
N GLU A 109 2.64 16.40 19.54
CA GLU A 109 4.08 16.71 19.52
C GLU A 109 4.60 16.74 18.08
N PHE A 110 4.24 15.76 17.25
CA PHE A 110 4.65 15.73 15.85
C PHE A 110 4.18 16.96 15.04
N ILE A 111 2.97 17.47 15.30
CA ILE A 111 2.46 18.69 14.64
C ILE A 111 3.19 19.93 15.19
N HIS A 112 3.47 19.99 16.48
CA HIS A 112 4.20 21.11 17.10
C HIS A 112 5.66 21.18 16.65
N GLU A 113 6.33 20.06 16.46
CA GLU A 113 7.71 19.96 15.97
C GLU A 113 7.85 20.19 14.46
N LYS A 114 6.78 20.59 13.77
CA LYS A 114 6.74 20.77 12.30
C LYS A 114 7.93 21.53 11.73
N GLU A 115 8.22 22.73 12.24
CA GLU A 115 9.30 23.57 11.71
C GLU A 115 10.67 22.89 11.91
N GLU A 116 10.91 22.31 13.09
CA GLU A 116 12.15 21.60 13.39
C GLU A 116 12.35 20.36 12.53
N LEU A 117 11.27 19.58 12.33
CA LEU A 117 11.27 18.41 11.48
C LEU A 117 11.51 18.78 10.01
N ILE A 118 10.91 19.86 9.53
CA ILE A 118 11.10 20.37 8.17
C ILE A 118 12.53 20.82 7.95
N ASP A 119 13.07 21.65 8.84
CA ASP A 119 14.37 22.29 8.66
C ASP A 119 15.56 21.37 8.88
N ASN A 120 15.40 20.32 9.70
CA ASN A 120 16.46 19.35 9.98
C ASN A 120 16.22 18.04 9.21
N LYS A 121 15.33 17.20 9.73
CA LYS A 121 15.14 15.82 9.28
C LYS A 121 14.72 15.75 7.81
N TYR A 122 13.67 16.48 7.43
CA TYR A 122 13.11 16.37 6.09
C TYR A 122 13.95 17.11 5.05
N LYS A 123 14.59 18.22 5.42
CA LYS A 123 15.58 18.90 4.58
C LYS A 123 16.77 17.99 4.25
N ASP A 124 17.30 17.27 5.24
CA ASP A 124 18.39 16.32 5.00
C ASP A 124 17.97 15.18 4.07
N ILE A 125 16.78 14.60 4.31
CA ILE A 125 16.24 13.53 3.47
C ILE A 125 16.01 14.04 2.03
N ALA A 126 15.37 15.20 1.88
CA ALA A 126 15.09 15.80 0.59
C ALA A 126 16.38 16.17 -0.15
N THR A 127 17.39 16.66 0.56
CA THR A 127 18.73 16.95 0.02
C THR A 127 19.35 15.67 -0.51
N ARG A 128 19.44 14.62 0.30
CA ARG A 128 20.02 13.32 -0.12
C ARG A 128 19.29 12.75 -1.33
N GLU A 129 17.96 12.81 -1.35
CA GLU A 129 17.17 12.32 -2.48
C GLU A 129 17.42 13.14 -3.74
N LEU A 130 17.38 14.48 -3.66
CA LEU A 130 17.64 15.33 -4.83
C LEU A 130 19.08 15.13 -5.31
N THR A 131 20.07 15.14 -4.42
CA THR A 131 21.46 14.85 -4.77
C THR A 131 21.60 13.47 -5.41
N SER A 132 20.92 12.44 -4.90
CA SER A 132 20.97 11.10 -5.50
C SER A 132 20.31 11.00 -6.88
N PHE A 133 19.32 11.86 -7.16
CA PHE A 133 18.67 11.96 -8.47
C PHE A 133 19.52 12.74 -9.49
N TYR A 134 20.29 13.74 -9.03
CA TYR A 134 21.11 14.61 -9.88
C TYR A 134 22.56 14.14 -10.04
N ASP A 135 23.10 13.34 -9.12
CA ASP A 135 24.40 12.68 -9.27
C ASP A 135 24.26 11.45 -10.18
N LYS A 136 24.93 11.46 -11.34
CA LYS A 136 24.88 10.38 -12.33
C LYS A 136 25.21 9.02 -11.73
N LYS A 137 26.17 8.95 -10.81
CA LYS A 137 26.59 7.70 -10.16
C LYS A 137 25.53 7.17 -9.20
N SER A 138 24.91 8.07 -8.43
CA SER A 138 23.80 7.74 -7.55
C SER A 138 22.52 7.38 -8.30
N ARG A 139 22.25 8.02 -9.45
CA ARG A 139 21.14 7.68 -10.35
C ARG A 139 21.34 6.31 -10.97
N ASP A 140 22.53 6.02 -11.50
CA ASP A 140 22.85 4.70 -12.06
C ASP A 140 22.80 3.61 -10.96
N ASN A 141 23.15 3.94 -9.71
CA ASN A 141 22.97 3.04 -8.58
C ASN A 141 21.50 2.87 -8.18
N LEU A 142 20.71 3.94 -8.18
CA LEU A 142 19.27 3.88 -7.91
C LEU A 142 18.54 3.13 -9.01
N GLU A 143 18.90 3.32 -10.28
CA GLU A 143 18.43 2.53 -11.43
C GLU A 143 18.86 1.08 -11.29
N LYS A 144 20.10 0.77 -10.90
CA LYS A 144 20.51 -0.61 -10.59
C LYS A 144 19.78 -1.19 -9.39
N ILE A 145 19.45 -0.40 -8.37
CA ILE A 145 18.65 -0.84 -7.22
C ILE A 145 17.19 -1.01 -7.62
N LEU A 146 16.64 -0.15 -8.48
CA LEU A 146 15.28 -0.25 -8.99
C LEU A 146 15.17 -1.44 -9.93
N GLU A 147 16.09 -1.58 -10.88
CA GLU A 147 16.23 -2.75 -11.74
C GLU A 147 16.43 -4.00 -10.92
N SER A 148 17.31 -3.99 -9.91
CA SER A 148 17.48 -5.19 -9.08
C SER A 148 16.24 -5.45 -8.24
N LYS A 149 15.51 -4.43 -7.74
CA LYS A 149 14.24 -4.62 -7.03
C LYS A 149 13.08 -4.98 -7.96
N LEU A 150 13.10 -4.59 -9.23
CA LEU A 150 12.13 -4.98 -10.26
C LEU A 150 12.44 -6.39 -10.78
N LYS A 151 13.71 -6.73 -11.00
CA LYS A 151 14.22 -8.08 -11.30
C LYS A 151 14.05 -9.03 -10.10
N LEU A 152 14.17 -8.53 -8.87
CA LEU A 152 13.83 -9.26 -7.65
C LEU A 152 12.31 -9.34 -7.43
N ARG A 153 11.50 -8.42 -7.99
CA ARG A 153 10.04 -8.59 -8.09
C ARG A 153 9.66 -9.60 -9.19
N GLU A 154 10.48 -9.75 -10.23
CA GLU A 154 10.38 -10.87 -11.19
C GLU A 154 10.87 -12.20 -10.57
N HIS A 155 11.67 -12.14 -9.50
CA HIS A 155 12.11 -13.29 -8.73
C HIS A 155 11.47 -13.33 -7.35
N LYS A 156 10.20 -13.76 -7.39
CA LYS A 156 9.31 -14.13 -6.29
C LYS A 156 8.54 -12.95 -5.69
N TYR A 157 7.21 -13.06 -5.82
CA TYR A 157 6.13 -12.22 -5.28
C TYR A 157 5.67 -11.05 -6.18
N PHE A 158 4.45 -11.24 -6.72
CA PHE A 158 3.66 -10.32 -7.55
C PHE A 158 4.07 -10.16 -9.02
N THR A 159 4.19 -11.27 -9.75
CA THR A 159 3.58 -11.33 -11.08
C THR A 159 2.11 -11.70 -10.89
N PHE A 160 1.19 -10.95 -11.51
CA PHE A 160 -0.13 -11.50 -11.89
C PHE A 160 0.17 -12.63 -12.87
N GLY A 161 0.53 -13.80 -12.36
CA GLY A 161 0.62 -15.01 -13.16
C GLY A 161 -0.79 -15.42 -13.57
N SER A 162 -0.90 -16.38 -14.48
CA SER A 162 -2.15 -17.09 -14.68
C SER A 162 -2.71 -17.56 -13.32
N LEU A 163 -4.04 -17.68 -13.20
CA LEU A 163 -4.68 -18.13 -11.96
C LEU A 163 -4.03 -19.42 -11.40
N GLU A 164 -3.52 -20.28 -12.28
CA GLU A 164 -2.71 -21.45 -11.94
C GLU A 164 -1.46 -21.13 -11.10
N GLU A 165 -0.64 -20.14 -11.50
CA GLU A 165 0.58 -19.80 -10.76
C GLU A 165 0.27 -19.23 -9.38
N GLU A 166 -0.79 -18.44 -9.26
CA GLU A 166 -1.22 -17.87 -7.99
C GLU A 166 -1.71 -18.97 -7.03
N ILE A 167 -2.46 -19.96 -7.53
CA ILE A 167 -2.88 -21.13 -6.76
C ILE A 167 -1.67 -21.95 -6.29
N LYS A 168 -0.69 -22.20 -7.16
CA LYS A 168 0.55 -22.92 -6.80
C LYS A 168 1.33 -22.18 -5.71
N LYS A 169 1.50 -20.85 -5.83
CA LYS A 169 2.18 -20.01 -4.82
C LYS A 169 1.46 -20.03 -3.48
N ILE A 170 0.13 -19.90 -3.46
CA ILE A 170 -0.67 -19.96 -2.22
C ILE A 170 -0.52 -21.32 -1.55
N ALA A 171 -0.55 -22.40 -2.32
CA ALA A 171 -0.39 -23.74 -1.78
C ALA A 171 1.02 -24.00 -1.21
N GLU A 172 2.08 -23.60 -1.91
CA GLU A 172 3.47 -23.71 -1.43
C GLU A 172 3.70 -22.91 -0.13
N LEU A 173 3.20 -21.68 -0.06
CA LEU A 173 3.28 -20.84 1.15
C LEU A 173 2.59 -21.46 2.37
N ASN A 174 1.54 -22.25 2.14
CA ASN A 174 0.80 -22.96 3.18
C ASN A 174 1.33 -24.38 3.44
N GLY A 175 2.48 -24.75 2.86
CA GLY A 175 3.20 -26.00 3.15
C GLY A 175 2.87 -27.17 2.24
N ALA A 176 2.30 -26.93 1.05
CA ALA A 176 2.23 -27.94 -0.01
C ALA A 176 3.63 -28.15 -0.64
N SER A 177 4.01 -29.41 -0.81
CA SER A 177 5.23 -29.81 -1.53
C SER A 177 4.98 -30.02 -3.02
N MET A 178 3.73 -30.28 -3.43
CA MET A 178 3.36 -30.46 -4.83
C MET A 178 1.92 -30.00 -5.06
N VAL A 179 1.66 -29.37 -6.20
CA VAL A 179 0.32 -28.97 -6.66
C VAL A 179 0.17 -29.35 -8.12
N LYS A 180 -0.91 -30.07 -8.44
CA LYS A 180 -1.29 -30.46 -9.79
C LYS A 180 -2.67 -29.87 -10.13
N ILE A 181 -2.81 -29.33 -11.33
CA ILE A 181 -4.08 -28.84 -11.87
C ILE A 181 -4.37 -29.66 -13.14
N GLU A 182 -5.54 -30.29 -13.19
CA GLU A 182 -5.93 -31.20 -14.28
C GLU A 182 -7.34 -30.87 -14.79
N LYS A 183 -7.61 -31.13 -16.08
CA LYS A 183 -8.97 -31.06 -16.65
C LYS A 183 -9.86 -32.12 -15.97
N PRO A 184 -11.14 -31.83 -15.70
CA PRO A 184 -12.01 -32.74 -14.99
C PRO A 184 -12.23 -34.03 -15.77
N SER A 185 -12.02 -35.17 -15.11
CA SER A 185 -12.41 -36.49 -15.62
C SER A 185 -13.88 -36.79 -15.29
N GLN A 186 -14.52 -37.65 -16.09
CA GLN A 186 -15.98 -37.87 -16.13
C GLN A 186 -16.71 -38.22 -14.80
N PRO A 187 -16.11 -38.74 -13.69
CA PRO A 187 -16.89 -39.03 -12.48
C PRO A 187 -17.15 -37.82 -11.54
N TYR A 188 -16.63 -36.62 -11.83
CA TYR A 188 -16.75 -35.47 -10.91
C TYR A 188 -17.87 -34.47 -11.25
N SER A 189 -18.49 -34.61 -12.43
CA SER A 189 -19.56 -33.75 -12.93
C SER A 189 -20.88 -33.84 -12.16
N GLU A 190 -21.06 -34.84 -11.29
CA GLU A 190 -22.26 -34.99 -10.47
C GLU A 190 -22.29 -34.07 -9.23
N LYS A 191 -21.14 -33.55 -8.77
CA LYS A 191 -21.04 -32.74 -7.53
C LYS A 191 -20.98 -31.23 -7.75
N LEU A 192 -20.59 -30.80 -8.95
CA LEU A 192 -20.70 -29.43 -9.43
C LEU A 192 -21.03 -29.50 -10.93
N PRO A 193 -22.20 -29.02 -11.37
CA PRO A 193 -22.37 -28.69 -12.78
C PRO A 193 -21.41 -27.51 -13.10
N ASP A 194 -20.69 -27.60 -14.22
CA ASP A 194 -19.73 -26.59 -14.72
C ASP A 194 -18.32 -26.58 -14.06
N ILE A 195 -17.73 -27.74 -13.74
CA ILE A 195 -16.32 -27.81 -13.33
C ILE A 195 -15.41 -27.60 -14.55
N ASN A 196 -14.42 -26.72 -14.43
CA ASN A 196 -13.40 -26.50 -15.45
C ASN A 196 -12.01 -27.00 -15.04
N ALA A 197 -11.73 -27.13 -13.73
CA ALA A 197 -10.43 -27.61 -13.24
C ALA A 197 -10.49 -28.38 -11.91
N ILE A 198 -9.59 -29.36 -11.76
CA ILE A 198 -9.33 -30.11 -10.53
C ILE A 198 -7.95 -29.72 -9.99
N ILE A 199 -7.89 -29.27 -8.74
CA ILE A 199 -6.64 -28.93 -8.04
C ILE A 199 -6.36 -29.99 -6.98
N THR A 200 -5.24 -30.70 -7.14
CA THR A 200 -4.73 -31.68 -6.18
C THR A 200 -3.44 -31.16 -5.55
N PHE A 201 -3.31 -31.25 -4.23
CA PHE A 201 -2.11 -30.77 -3.53
C PHE A 201 -1.61 -31.77 -2.49
N GLU A 202 -0.30 -31.92 -2.36
CA GLU A 202 0.34 -32.85 -1.44
C GLU A 202 1.30 -32.09 -0.51
N SER A 203 1.54 -32.63 0.68
CA SER A 203 2.53 -32.12 1.64
C SER A 203 3.52 -33.22 1.98
N ALA A 204 4.81 -32.89 2.06
CA ALA A 204 5.89 -33.84 2.29
C ALA A 204 5.72 -34.67 3.58
N ASP A 205 5.08 -34.08 4.59
CA ASP A 205 4.83 -34.73 5.89
C ASP A 205 3.48 -35.48 5.96
N GLN A 206 2.67 -35.45 4.88
CA GLN A 206 1.27 -35.94 4.83
C GLN A 206 0.37 -35.47 6.00
N ASN A 207 0.74 -34.37 6.66
CA ASN A 207 0.01 -33.87 7.82
C ASN A 207 -1.36 -33.32 7.40
N ARG A 208 -2.43 -33.97 7.88
CA ARG A 208 -3.83 -33.63 7.57
C ARG A 208 -4.21 -32.20 7.93
N GLU A 209 -3.62 -31.64 8.99
CA GLU A 209 -3.92 -30.25 9.39
C GLU A 209 -3.33 -29.24 8.41
N LYS A 210 -2.10 -29.48 7.94
CA LYS A 210 -1.45 -28.63 6.91
C LYS A 210 -2.21 -28.70 5.59
N LEU A 211 -2.63 -29.89 5.18
CA LEU A 211 -3.44 -30.07 3.97
C LEU A 211 -4.79 -29.34 4.06
N ASN A 212 -5.45 -29.37 5.22
CA ASN A 212 -6.67 -28.59 5.43
C ASN A 212 -6.42 -27.07 5.41
N GLN A 213 -5.29 -26.59 5.90
CA GLN A 213 -4.91 -25.18 5.84
C GLN A 213 -4.68 -24.74 4.38
N VAL A 214 -3.93 -25.53 3.60
CA VAL A 214 -3.75 -25.31 2.15
C VAL A 214 -5.09 -25.25 1.44
N GLY A 215 -5.96 -26.24 1.68
CA GLY A 215 -7.28 -26.32 1.04
C GLY A 215 -8.17 -25.11 1.37
N ARG A 216 -8.17 -24.66 2.63
CA ARG A 216 -8.90 -23.46 3.05
C ARG A 216 -8.35 -22.18 2.42
N ALA A 217 -7.03 -22.03 2.35
CA ALA A 217 -6.39 -20.86 1.76
C ALA A 217 -6.74 -20.72 0.27
N ILE A 218 -6.68 -21.83 -0.48
CA ILE A 218 -7.05 -21.86 -1.91
C ILE A 218 -8.56 -21.58 -2.08
N ASN A 219 -9.41 -22.15 -1.22
CA ASN A 219 -10.85 -21.92 -1.28
C ASN A 219 -11.22 -20.45 -1.04
N ILE A 220 -10.68 -19.82 0.01
CA ILE A 220 -10.90 -18.40 0.30
C ILE A 220 -10.43 -17.54 -0.88
N TYR A 221 -9.29 -17.88 -1.48
CA TYR A 221 -8.75 -17.18 -2.62
C TYR A 221 -9.70 -17.23 -3.83
N LEU A 222 -10.12 -18.42 -4.23
CA LEU A 222 -11.01 -18.62 -5.38
C LEU A 222 -12.40 -18.02 -5.16
N GLN A 223 -12.96 -18.12 -3.95
CA GLN A 223 -14.22 -17.46 -3.59
C GLN A 223 -14.11 -15.94 -3.63
N SER A 224 -12.98 -15.36 -3.19
CA SER A 224 -12.75 -13.91 -3.28
C SER A 224 -12.70 -13.38 -4.72
N LYS A 225 -12.43 -14.26 -5.69
CA LYS A 225 -12.43 -13.98 -7.13
C LYS A 225 -13.77 -14.28 -7.81
N GLY A 226 -14.75 -14.82 -7.08
CA GLY A 226 -16.10 -15.11 -7.58
C GLY A 226 -16.30 -16.51 -8.18
N TYR A 227 -15.34 -17.42 -8.04
CA TYR A 227 -15.43 -18.79 -8.55
C TYR A 227 -16.19 -19.72 -7.58
N LYS A 228 -16.90 -20.70 -8.13
CA LYS A 228 -17.55 -21.77 -7.35
C LYS A 228 -16.53 -22.87 -7.06
N VAL A 229 -16.40 -23.20 -5.78
CA VAL A 229 -15.40 -24.14 -5.30
C VAL A 229 -16.06 -25.21 -4.43
N ALA A 230 -15.78 -26.49 -4.69
CA ALA A 230 -16.10 -27.57 -3.76
C ALA A 230 -14.83 -28.24 -3.24
N PHE A 231 -14.75 -28.35 -1.92
CA PHE A 231 -13.72 -29.13 -1.25
C PHE A 231 -14.25 -30.55 -1.04
N LEU A 232 -13.72 -31.52 -1.78
CA LEU A 232 -14.24 -32.90 -1.73
C LEU A 232 -13.49 -33.79 -0.74
N ASN A 233 -12.15 -33.68 -0.71
CA ASN A 233 -11.27 -34.48 0.15
C ASN A 233 -10.18 -33.57 0.74
N THR A 234 -9.46 -34.07 1.76
CA THR A 234 -8.36 -33.34 2.45
C THR A 234 -7.31 -32.72 1.54
N ASN A 235 -7.20 -33.17 0.29
CA ASN A 235 -6.18 -32.77 -0.68
C ASN A 235 -6.73 -32.44 -2.07
N LEU A 236 -8.06 -32.27 -2.24
CA LEU A 236 -8.69 -32.10 -3.55
C LEU A 236 -9.75 -30.99 -3.55
N ILE A 237 -9.58 -30.05 -4.50
CA ILE A 237 -10.49 -28.93 -4.76
C ILE A 237 -11.01 -29.02 -6.20
N LEU A 238 -12.33 -28.85 -6.36
CA LEU A 238 -12.98 -28.63 -7.64
C LEU A 238 -13.30 -27.16 -7.81
N THR A 239 -13.07 -26.60 -9.00
CA THR A 239 -13.39 -25.20 -9.31
C THR A 239 -13.94 -25.03 -10.72
N ASP A 240 -14.82 -24.04 -10.91
CA ASP A 240 -15.32 -23.59 -12.22
C ASP A 240 -14.37 -22.59 -12.89
N ALA A 241 -13.25 -22.25 -12.25
CA ALA A 241 -12.21 -21.43 -12.83
C ALA A 241 -11.56 -22.12 -14.03
N ASP A 242 -11.43 -21.40 -15.15
CA ASP A 242 -10.67 -21.85 -16.31
C ASP A 242 -9.18 -21.63 -16.03
N LEU A 243 -8.53 -22.66 -15.51
CA LEU A 243 -7.17 -22.59 -14.97
C LEU A 243 -6.10 -23.10 -15.94
N LEU A 244 -6.50 -23.62 -17.10
CA LEU A 244 -5.60 -24.18 -18.09
C LEU A 244 -5.79 -23.38 -19.39
N GLU A 245 -4.79 -22.59 -19.77
CA GLU A 245 -4.71 -22.07 -21.14
C GLU A 245 -4.51 -23.26 -22.10
N ASP A 246 -5.21 -23.26 -23.23
CA ASP A 246 -5.11 -24.32 -24.26
C ASP A 246 -3.69 -24.53 -24.79
#